data_AF-R2NSV8-F1
#
_entry.id   AF-R2NSV8-F1
#
_cell.length_a   1.000
_cell.length_b   1.000
_cell.length_c   1.000
_cell.angle_alpha   90.00
_cell.angle_beta   90.00
_cell.angle_gamma   90.00
#
_symmetry.space_group_name_H-M   'P 1'
#
loop_
_entity.id
_entity.type
_entity.pdbx_description
1 polymer ?
#
loop_
_entity_poly.entity_id
_entity_poly.type
_entity_poly.pdbx_seq_one_letter_code
_entity_poly.pdbx_strand_id
1 'polypeptide(L)'
;MNCYLWELEAILEGLALHELDKQEQNAIFGFNLRYILNAKKPQMNKIMNKKKAEDKIRKAFARNQRRVRRNDRRLEKAMQALEHFKNRR
;
A
#
# COMPACT_ATOMS: atom_id res chain seq x y z
N MET A 1 -13.57 -11.24 -15.81
CA MET A 1 -12.15 -10.86 -15.62
C MET A 1 -11.54 -11.83 -14.62
N ASN A 2 -10.49 -12.56 -15.01
CA ASN A 2 -9.74 -13.42 -14.11
C ASN A 2 -8.44 -12.68 -13.78
N CYS A 3 -8.42 -11.92 -12.69
CA CYS A 3 -7.24 -11.17 -12.25
C CYS A 3 -6.57 -11.94 -11.12
N TYR A 4 -5.25 -12.04 -11.15
CA TYR A 4 -4.53 -12.62 -10.02
C TYR A 4 -4.68 -11.72 -8.78
N LEU A 5 -4.69 -12.31 -7.59
CA LEU A 5 -4.88 -11.57 -6.33
C LEU A 5 -3.88 -10.41 -6.19
N TRP A 6 -2.63 -10.62 -6.61
CA TRP A 6 -1.59 -9.58 -6.53
C TRP A 6 -1.86 -8.40 -7.48
N GLU A 7 -2.47 -8.64 -8.65
CA GLU A 7 -2.86 -7.59 -9.60
C GLU A 7 -4.00 -6.76 -9.01
N LEU A 8 -5.00 -7.43 -8.43
CA LEU A 8 -6.10 -6.77 -7.74
C LEU A 8 -5.59 -5.90 -6.57
N GLU A 9 -4.68 -6.44 -5.76
CA GLU A 9 -4.08 -5.70 -4.65
C GLU A 9 -3.28 -4.48 -5.11
N ALA A 10 -2.50 -4.62 -6.19
CA ALA A 10 -1.76 -3.50 -6.78
C ALA A 10 -2.70 -2.40 -7.32
N ILE A 11 -3.80 -2.78 -7.97
CA ILE A 11 -4.82 -1.84 -8.44
C ILE A 11 -5.45 -1.10 -7.25
N LEU A 12 -5.83 -1.83 -6.20
CA LEU A 12 -6.42 -1.23 -4.99
C LEU A 12 -5.44 -0.31 -4.25
N GLU A 13 -4.16 -0.68 -4.17
CA GLU A 13 -3.11 0.18 -3.61
C GLU A 13 -2.96 1.47 -4.44
N GLY A 14 -2.92 1.36 -5.77
CA GLY A 14 -2.86 2.51 -6.66
C GLY A 14 -4.05 3.45 -6.51
N LEU A 15 -5.26 2.92 -6.41
CA LEU A 15 -6.48 3.71 -6.17
C LEU A 15 -6.44 4.43 -4.83
N ALA A 16 -5.96 3.76 -3.77
CA ALA A 16 -5.82 4.37 -2.45
C ALA A 16 -4.80 5.52 -2.44
N LEU A 17 -3.68 5.36 -3.15
CA LEU A 17 -2.67 6.43 -3.32
C LEU A 17 -3.23 7.60 -4.13
N HIS A 18 -3.97 7.33 -5.20
CA HIS A 18 -4.60 8.37 -6.01
C HIS A 18 -5.63 9.20 -5.20
N GLU A 19 -6.42 8.55 -4.35
CA GLU A 19 -7.35 9.25 -3.47
C GLU A 19 -6.61 10.11 -2.44
N LEU A 20 -5.46 9.66 -1.95
CA LEU A 20 -4.61 10.46 -1.06
C LEU A 20 -4.08 11.72 -1.76
N ASP A 21 -3.70 11.64 -3.03
CA ASP A 21 -3.28 12.81 -3.81
C ASP A 21 -4.41 13.84 -3.95
N LYS A 22 -5.65 13.40 -4.16
CA LYS A 22 -6.81 14.30 -4.19
C LYS A 22 -7.03 14.99 -2.84
N GLN A 23 -6.90 14.24 -1.75
CA GLN A 23 -7.00 14.81 -0.41
C GLN A 23 -5.92 15.88 -0.16
N GLU A 24 -4.70 15.67 -0.66
CA GLU A 24 -3.63 16.65 -0.59
C GLU A 24 -3.96 17.92 -1.37
N GLN A 25 -4.43 17.78 -2.60
CA GLN A 25 -4.87 18.92 -3.42
C GLN A 25 -5.97 19.72 -2.72
N ASN A 26 -6.96 19.04 -2.14
CA ASN A 26 -8.05 19.68 -1.39
C ASN A 26 -7.54 20.39 -0.13
N ALA A 27 -6.58 19.78 0.58
CA ALA A 27 -5.97 20.40 1.76
C ALA A 27 -5.16 21.66 1.38
N ILE A 28 -4.39 21.61 0.29
CA ILE A 28 -3.66 22.77 -0.25
C ILE A 28 -4.62 23.87 -0.68
N PHE A 29 -5.69 23.50 -1.39
CA PHE A 29 -6.72 24.45 -1.81
C PHE A 29 -7.38 25.14 -0.61
N GLY A 30 -7.83 24.37 0.39
CA GLY A 30 -8.42 24.93 1.60
C GLY A 30 -7.45 25.79 2.40
N PHE A 31 -6.16 25.45 2.40
CA PHE A 31 -5.12 26.27 3.00
C PHE A 31 -4.94 27.62 2.29
N ASN A 32 -4.94 27.61 0.96
CA ASN A 32 -4.86 28.83 0.15
C ASN A 32 -6.13 29.68 0.26
N LEU A 33 -7.31 29.05 0.34
CA LEU A 33 -8.57 29.77 0.53
C LEU A 33 -8.59 30.56 1.84
N ARG A 34 -8.02 30.02 2.92
CA ARG A 34 -7.89 30.75 4.20
C ARG A 34 -7.06 32.03 4.09
N TYR A 35 -6.08 32.07 3.18
CA TYR A 35 -5.35 33.30 2.89
C TYR A 35 -6.27 34.38 2.34
N ILE A 36 -7.10 34.02 1.36
CA ILE A 36 -8.07 34.93 0.73
C ILE A 36 -9.10 35.40 1.76
N LEU A 37 -9.57 34.49 2.63
CA LEU A 37 -10.55 34.79 3.67
C LEU A 37 -9.96 35.50 4.90
N ASN A 38 -8.67 35.86 4.87
CA ASN A 38 -7.94 36.50 5.97
C ASN A 38 -8.09 35.75 7.32
N ALA A 39 -8.21 34.43 7.25
CA ALA A 39 -8.41 33.57 8.41
C ALA A 39 -7.09 33.01 8.93
N LYS A 40 -7.03 32.67 10.24
CA LYS A 40 -5.84 32.07 10.86
C LYS A 40 -5.42 30.80 10.11
N LYS A 41 -4.14 30.72 9.71
CA LYS A 41 -3.53 29.56 9.04
C LYS A 41 -3.01 28.55 10.08
N PRO A 42 -3.58 27.34 10.17
CA PRO A 42 -2.98 26.26 10.95
C PRO A 42 -1.73 25.73 10.26
N GLN A 43 -0.88 24.98 10.95
CA GLN A 43 0.27 24.34 10.31
C GLN A 43 -0.18 23.24 9.35
N MET A 44 0.33 23.23 8.11
CA MET A 44 -0.08 22.24 7.09
C MET A 44 0.08 20.80 7.57
N ASN A 45 1.19 20.50 8.26
CA ASN A 45 1.44 19.19 8.86
C ASN A 45 0.38 18.73 9.89
N LYS A 46 -0.40 19.66 10.46
CA LYS A 46 -1.54 19.34 11.36
C LYS A 46 -2.83 19.08 10.59
N ILE A 47 -2.95 19.62 9.37
CA ILE A 47 -4.10 19.39 8.48
C ILE A 47 -3.91 18.04 7.79
N MET A 48 -2.73 17.82 7.20
CA MET A 48 -2.42 16.60 6.46
C MET A 48 -0.93 16.30 6.50
N ASN A 49 -0.59 15.03 6.70
CA ASN A 49 0.78 14.53 6.55
C ASN A 49 0.78 13.40 5.52
N LYS A 50 1.02 13.77 4.25
CA LYS A 50 0.99 12.84 3.11
C LYS A 50 1.89 11.64 3.34
N LYS A 51 3.15 11.87 3.72
CA LYS A 51 4.13 10.80 3.94
C LYS A 51 3.65 9.76 4.96
N LYS A 52 3.10 10.20 6.09
CA LYS A 52 2.55 9.27 7.10
C LYS A 52 1.36 8.47 6.56
N ALA A 53 0.51 9.08 5.74
CA ALA A 53 -0.63 8.42 5.13
C ALA A 53 -0.20 7.42 4.05
N GLU A 54 0.74 7.78 3.18
CA GLU A 54 1.36 6.88 2.19
C GLU A 54 1.99 5.66 2.87
N ASP A 55 2.79 5.88 3.91
CA ASP A 55 3.41 4.79 4.67
C ASP A 55 2.37 3.84 5.28
N LYS A 56 1.22 4.37 5.72
CA LYS A 56 0.12 3.56 6.25
C LYS A 56 -0.55 2.74 5.15
N ILE A 57 -0.78 3.32 3.98
CA ILE A 57 -1.34 2.63 2.81
C ILE A 57 -0.39 1.50 2.38
N ARG A 58 0.88 1.81 2.13
CA ARG A 58 1.90 0.82 1.73
C ARG A 58 2.03 -0.33 2.73
N LYS A 59 1.98 -0.04 4.04
CA LYS A 59 2.02 -1.07 5.08
C LYS A 59 0.79 -1.99 5.07
N ALA A 60 -0.39 -1.47 4.74
CA ALA A 60 -1.62 -2.26 4.68
C ALA A 60 -1.52 -3.32 3.56
N PHE A 61 -1.02 -2.92 2.38
CA PHE A 61 -0.90 -3.83 1.23
C PHE A 61 0.36 -4.72 1.30
N ALA A 62 1.46 -4.27 1.90
CA ALA A 62 2.67 -5.09 2.07
C ALA A 62 2.50 -6.31 2.99
N ARG A 63 1.49 -6.30 3.90
CA ARG A 63 1.24 -7.41 4.84
C ARG A 63 0.82 -8.69 4.11
N ASN A 64 0.12 -8.58 2.99
CA ASN A 64 -0.37 -9.72 2.22
C ASN A 64 0.75 -10.34 1.38
N GLN A 65 1.59 -9.51 0.73
CA GLN A 65 2.75 -9.98 -0.04
C GLN A 65 3.75 -10.80 0.79
N ARG A 66 3.97 -10.42 2.06
CA ARG A 66 4.85 -11.18 2.98
C ARG A 66 4.30 -12.57 3.33
N ARG A 67 2.97 -12.73 3.41
CA ARG A 67 2.34 -14.03 3.67
C ARG A 67 2.46 -14.95 2.45
N VAL A 68 2.23 -14.43 1.25
CA VAL A 68 2.38 -15.18 -0.01
C VAL A 68 3.80 -15.72 -0.15
N ARG A 69 4.82 -14.86 -0.04
CA ARG A 69 6.23 -15.28 -0.12
C ARG A 69 6.64 -16.34 0.91
N ARG A 70 6.06 -16.32 2.11
CA ARG A 70 6.37 -17.30 3.16
C ARG A 70 5.78 -18.68 2.86
N ASN A 71 4.61 -18.72 2.22
CA ASN A 71 3.98 -19.97 1.81
C ASN A 71 4.72 -20.61 0.64
N ASP A 72 5.14 -19.83 -0.36
CA ASP A 72 5.93 -20.33 -1.50
C ASP A 72 7.23 -20.99 -1.03
N ARG A 73 7.96 -20.36 -0.11
CA ARG A 73 9.22 -20.90 0.43
C ARG A 73 9.06 -22.20 1.22
N ARG A 74 7.87 -22.45 1.80
CA ARG A 74 7.55 -23.72 2.47
C ARG A 74 7.22 -24.81 1.46
N LEU A 75 6.47 -24.45 0.42
CA LEU A 75 6.17 -25.35 -0.69
C LEU A 75 7.45 -25.79 -1.41
N GLU A 76 8.35 -24.87 -1.72
CA GLU A 76 9.66 -25.17 -2.33
C GLU A 76 10.46 -26.18 -1.50
N LYS A 77 10.54 -25.97 -0.17
CA LYS A 77 11.22 -26.92 0.72
C LYS A 77 10.55 -28.28 0.77
N ALA A 78 9.23 -28.33 0.71
CA ALA A 78 8.48 -29.59 0.67
C ALA A 78 8.73 -30.34 -0.65
N MET A 79 8.75 -29.63 -1.78
CA MET A 79 9.10 -30.19 -3.09
C MET A 79 10.53 -30.72 -3.12
N GLN A 80 11.48 -29.95 -2.59
CA GLN A 80 12.89 -30.35 -2.51
C GLN A 80 13.10 -31.60 -1.64
N ALA A 81 12.35 -31.71 -0.52
CA ALA A 81 12.36 -32.91 0.30
C ALA A 81 11.79 -34.12 -0.47
N LEU A 82 10.66 -33.94 -1.15
CA LEU A 82 10.04 -35.00 -1.97
C LEU A 82 10.96 -35.47 -3.11
N GLU A 83 11.65 -34.57 -3.81
CA GLU A 83 12.64 -34.92 -4.84
C GLU A 83 13.79 -35.75 -4.26
N HIS A 84 14.31 -35.35 -3.10
CA HIS A 84 15.38 -36.08 -2.43
C HIS A 84 14.95 -37.50 -2.02
N PHE A 85 13.68 -37.73 -1.68
CA PHE A 85 13.15 -39.07 -1.43
C PHE A 85 12.81 -39.84 -2.71
N LYS A 86 12.42 -39.15 -3.79
CA LYS A 86 12.14 -39.75 -5.10
C LYS A 86 13.38 -40.38 -5.73
N ASN A 87 14.55 -39.77 -5.53
CA ASN A 87 15.84 -40.26 -6.05
C ASN A 87 16.50 -41.36 -5.18
N ARG A 88 15.83 -41.84 -4.12
CA ARG A 88 16.30 -42.93 -3.25
C ARG A 88 15.64 -44.28 -3.53
N ARG A 89 14.93 -44.42 -4.66
CA ARG A 89 14.35 -45.67 -5.13
C ARG A 89 15.10 -46.20 -6.34
#